data_AF-A0A954W1N3-F1
#
_entry.id   AF-A0A954W1N3-F1
#
_cell.length_a   1.000
_cell.length_b   1.000
_cell.length_c   1.000
_cell.angle_alpha   90.00
_cell.angle_beta   90.00
_cell.angle_gamma   90.00
#
_symmetry.space_group_name_H-M   'P 1'
#
loop_
_entity.id
_entity.type
_entity.pdbx_description
1 polymer ?
#
loop_
_entity_poly.entity_id
_entity_poly.type
_entity_poly.pdbx_seq_one_letter_code
_entity_poly.pdbx_strand_id
1 'polypeptide(L)'
;MNCLVRSSLLLLILVVGSSVAAQEPPRFLVNYTSSPPVIDGMVSSSSEWANASEFADTWSVLGSSDELDDSNSRFTALWSDDGLYFLYQTNYGGWLDQGRDQFVSSYESLNLYLDPNTDHESNFGSEPNDTGVDGYRLSLNMPEGSSVISLQARTMAVATDAHVNALFGNQGGPWSDFANMEAAQTNLVDDSEGLIELFLPWDNFDATSPDFFIPAIDDTGLYHPDAPGVGDEWFFNVARIQAGTSVTAWAPNPSSTFAAARPHGILEFVDGLSPVLDCDVNRDSICNASDIDLLSAAVRNENPSPEFDLNSDGLVNDDDRIYWIQDLMNTWVGDANLDGEFSSSDLVEVFVAGQYEDGVGENSGWAQGDWSGDAEFDTNDFVVAFQDGGFELGPRAVAAHTVPEPRLSFFLWTTLMLRAGWRRPPRR
;
A
#
# COMPACT_ATOMS: atom_id res chain seq x y z
N MET A 1 15.94 37.04 70.49
CA MET A 1 15.91 35.64 70.03
C MET A 1 14.96 35.58 68.84
N ASN A 2 15.53 35.68 67.64
CA ASN A 2 14.80 35.68 66.38
C ASN A 2 14.52 34.23 65.96
N CYS A 3 13.25 33.83 65.89
CA CYS A 3 12.85 32.64 65.16
C CYS A 3 12.35 33.06 63.78
N LEU A 4 13.15 32.77 62.75
CA LEU A 4 12.72 32.84 61.35
C LEU A 4 11.66 31.76 61.09
N VAL A 5 10.47 32.18 60.69
CA VAL A 5 9.46 31.32 60.06
C VAL A 5 9.83 31.21 58.58
N ARG A 6 10.25 30.02 58.13
CA ARG A 6 10.42 29.70 56.70
C ARG A 6 9.04 29.49 56.08
N SER A 7 8.56 30.47 55.31
CA SER A 7 7.49 30.24 54.32
C SER A 7 8.03 29.30 53.24
N SER A 8 7.50 28.09 53.17
CA SER A 8 7.71 27.19 52.03
C SER A 8 6.65 27.52 50.99
N LEU A 9 7.08 28.14 49.89
CA LEU A 9 6.28 28.38 48.70
C LEU A 9 6.12 27.03 47.98
N LEU A 10 4.94 26.42 48.06
CA LEU A 10 4.63 25.18 47.34
C LEU A 10 4.37 25.56 45.87
N LEU A 11 5.37 25.35 45.01
CA LEU A 11 5.24 25.51 43.56
C LEU A 11 4.41 24.33 43.04
N LEU A 12 3.13 24.58 42.76
CA LEU A 12 2.25 23.62 42.12
C LEU A 12 2.68 23.51 40.65
N ILE A 13 3.54 22.54 40.34
CA ILE A 13 3.85 22.17 38.95
C ILE A 13 2.60 21.47 38.43
N LEU A 14 1.82 22.20 37.64
CA LEU A 14 0.75 21.64 36.83
C LEU A 14 1.44 20.78 35.76
N VAL A 15 1.57 19.47 36.03
CA VAL A 15 1.91 18.50 34.98
C VAL A 15 0.69 18.45 34.08
N VAL A 16 0.71 19.22 33.00
CA VAL A 16 -0.16 18.96 31.86
C VAL A 16 0.27 17.60 31.36
N GLY A 17 -0.49 16.57 31.75
CA GLY A 17 -0.37 15.28 31.11
C GLY A 17 -0.73 15.48 29.65
N SER A 18 0.28 15.49 28.79
CA SER A 18 0.08 15.24 27.37
C SER A 18 -0.58 13.87 27.30
N SER A 19 -1.90 13.83 27.10
CA SER A 19 -2.51 12.65 26.51
C SER A 19 -1.91 12.59 25.12
N VAL A 20 -0.95 11.68 24.93
CA VAL A 20 -0.62 11.22 23.59
C VAL A 20 -1.93 10.61 23.11
N ALA A 21 -2.63 11.30 22.21
CA ALA A 21 -3.72 10.69 21.47
C ALA A 21 -3.15 9.41 20.85
N ALA A 22 -3.79 8.27 21.07
CA ALA A 22 -3.40 7.04 20.38
C ALA A 22 -3.44 7.33 18.88
N GLN A 23 -2.29 7.32 18.24
CA GLN A 23 -2.20 7.47 16.80
C GLN A 23 -2.87 6.25 16.17
N GLU A 24 -3.83 6.47 15.28
CA GLU A 24 -4.42 5.40 14.47
C GLU A 24 -3.28 4.63 13.78
N PRO A 25 -3.36 3.29 13.71
CA PRO A 25 -2.35 2.47 13.05
C PRO A 25 -2.20 2.87 11.57
N PRO A 26 -0.99 2.79 11.00
CA PRO A 26 -0.77 3.12 9.59
C PRO A 26 -1.56 2.18 8.69
N ARG A 27 -2.05 2.72 7.57
CA ARG A 27 -2.79 2.00 6.53
C ARG A 27 -1.87 1.71 5.34
N PHE A 28 -1.98 0.52 4.79
CA PHE A 28 -1.22 0.05 3.64
C PHE A 28 -2.21 -0.46 2.59
N LEU A 29 -2.21 0.18 1.43
CA LEU A 29 -3.11 -0.19 0.34
C LEU A 29 -2.62 -1.49 -0.30
N VAL A 30 -3.52 -2.46 -0.46
CA VAL A 30 -3.25 -3.70 -1.18
C VAL A 30 -4.05 -3.62 -2.47
N ASN A 31 -3.34 -3.40 -3.57
CA ASN A 31 -3.97 -3.17 -4.87
C ASN A 31 -4.34 -4.49 -5.54
N TYR A 32 -5.52 -4.55 -6.15
CA TYR A 32 -5.92 -5.68 -6.96
C TYR A 32 -5.02 -5.81 -8.21
N THR A 33 -4.75 -7.02 -8.65
CA THR A 33 -4.07 -7.28 -9.90
C THR A 33 -4.73 -8.42 -10.67
N SER A 34 -4.97 -8.18 -11.96
CA SER A 34 -5.36 -9.22 -12.92
C SER A 34 -4.15 -9.90 -13.58
N SER A 35 -2.94 -9.43 -13.26
CA SER A 35 -1.67 -9.95 -13.78
C SER A 35 -0.73 -10.17 -12.58
N PRO A 36 -0.94 -11.26 -11.82
CA PRO A 36 -0.18 -11.51 -10.61
C PRO A 36 1.33 -11.69 -10.89
N PRO A 37 2.19 -11.33 -9.92
CA PRO A 37 3.64 -11.51 -10.03
C PRO A 37 4.03 -12.99 -10.07
N VAL A 38 5.22 -13.29 -10.58
CA VAL A 38 5.76 -14.65 -10.59
C VAL A 38 6.58 -14.85 -9.32
N ILE A 39 6.24 -15.87 -8.53
CA ILE A 39 6.97 -16.16 -7.28
C ILE A 39 8.27 -16.92 -7.63
N ASP A 40 9.35 -16.18 -7.89
CA ASP A 40 10.65 -16.77 -8.27
C ASP A 40 11.84 -16.27 -7.43
N GLY A 41 11.59 -15.34 -6.51
CA GLY A 41 12.59 -14.82 -5.59
C GLY A 41 13.47 -13.77 -6.24
N MET A 42 12.96 -13.08 -7.28
CA MET A 42 13.60 -11.98 -7.98
C MET A 42 12.54 -11.01 -8.50
N VAL A 43 12.75 -9.69 -8.36
CA VAL A 43 11.96 -8.72 -9.14
C VAL A 43 12.49 -8.72 -10.57
N SER A 44 11.89 -9.56 -11.42
CA SER A 44 12.38 -9.89 -12.75
C SER A 44 12.14 -8.78 -13.78
N SER A 45 11.16 -7.91 -13.50
CA SER A 45 10.84 -6.75 -14.32
C SER A 45 10.26 -5.60 -13.49
N SER A 46 10.44 -4.37 -13.97
CA SER A 46 9.84 -3.19 -13.32
C SER A 46 8.32 -3.19 -13.33
N SER A 47 7.67 -4.01 -14.18
CA SER A 47 6.22 -4.12 -14.30
C SER A 47 5.58 -5.15 -13.36
N GLU A 48 6.38 -6.06 -12.81
CA GLU A 48 5.88 -7.22 -12.06
C GLU A 48 5.14 -6.82 -10.78
N TRP A 49 5.69 -5.84 -10.06
CA TRP A 49 5.10 -5.26 -8.85
C TRP A 49 4.69 -3.80 -9.06
N ALA A 50 4.57 -3.33 -10.32
CA ALA A 50 4.33 -1.92 -10.63
C ALA A 50 2.99 -1.38 -10.09
N ASN A 51 1.99 -2.25 -9.95
CA ASN A 51 0.69 -1.87 -9.43
C ASN A 51 0.63 -1.94 -7.90
N ALA A 52 1.70 -2.37 -7.22
CA ALA A 52 1.70 -2.44 -5.76
C ALA A 52 1.82 -1.02 -5.18
N SER A 53 1.29 -0.79 -3.99
CA SER A 53 1.46 0.50 -3.31
C SER A 53 2.94 0.77 -3.04
N GLU A 54 3.28 2.03 -2.71
CA GLU A 54 4.61 2.37 -2.21
C GLU A 54 5.04 1.45 -1.07
N PHE A 55 6.34 1.19 -1.02
CA PHE A 55 6.93 0.34 0.00
C PHE A 55 6.70 0.93 1.39
N ALA A 56 6.10 0.13 2.25
CA ALA A 56 6.04 0.43 3.67
C ALA A 56 7.44 0.35 4.28
N ASP A 57 7.93 1.45 4.86
CA ASP A 57 9.29 1.60 5.38
C ASP A 57 9.36 1.97 6.88
N THR A 58 8.22 2.25 7.52
CA THR A 58 8.13 2.65 8.93
C THR A 58 7.82 1.48 9.86
N TRP A 59 8.84 0.69 10.22
CA TRP A 59 8.67 -0.43 11.16
C TRP A 59 9.96 -0.78 11.91
N SER A 60 9.80 -1.53 12.99
CA SER A 60 10.90 -1.91 13.88
C SER A 60 11.33 -3.37 13.69
N VAL A 61 12.65 -3.59 13.74
CA VAL A 61 13.22 -4.94 13.87
C VAL A 61 12.94 -5.44 15.28
N LEU A 62 12.13 -6.49 15.42
CA LEU A 62 11.77 -7.02 16.74
C LEU A 62 12.92 -7.88 17.30
N GLY A 63 13.37 -7.54 18.51
CA GLY A 63 14.45 -8.25 19.21
C GLY A 63 15.80 -7.51 19.23
N SER A 64 15.91 -6.33 18.62
CA SER A 64 16.99 -5.36 18.87
C SER A 64 16.52 -4.31 19.89
N SER A 65 17.45 -3.69 20.62
CA SER A 65 17.14 -2.72 21.66
C SER A 65 16.68 -1.38 21.06
N ASP A 66 15.38 -1.18 20.87
CA ASP A 66 14.74 0.10 20.49
C ASP A 66 15.35 0.83 19.27
N GLU A 67 16.12 0.14 18.42
CA GLU A 67 16.75 0.75 17.25
C GLU A 67 15.79 0.68 16.06
N LEU A 68 15.60 1.84 15.43
CA LEU A 68 15.02 1.97 14.09
C LEU A 68 15.69 0.95 13.16
N ASP A 69 14.92 0.38 12.25
CA ASP A 69 15.44 -0.61 11.31
C ASP A 69 16.63 -0.05 10.50
N ASP A 70 17.84 -0.50 10.83
CA ASP A 70 19.08 -0.12 10.16
C ASP A 70 19.33 -0.95 8.90
N SER A 71 18.51 -1.98 8.68
CA SER A 71 18.57 -2.88 7.54
C SER A 71 17.57 -2.52 6.45
N ASN A 72 16.87 -1.38 6.53
CA ASN A 72 15.97 -0.89 5.47
C ASN A 72 15.03 -1.98 4.93
N SER A 73 14.46 -2.73 5.86
CA SER A 73 13.43 -3.70 5.57
C SER A 73 12.20 -2.96 5.10
N ARG A 74 11.51 -3.52 4.12
CA ARG A 74 10.36 -2.91 3.49
C ARG A 74 9.49 -3.98 2.87
N PHE A 75 8.19 -3.70 2.74
CA PHE A 75 7.28 -4.61 2.06
C PHE A 75 6.29 -3.86 1.19
N THR A 76 5.74 -4.57 0.21
CA THR A 76 4.53 -4.18 -0.51
C THR A 76 3.67 -5.42 -0.76
N ALA A 77 2.41 -5.22 -1.12
CA ALA A 77 1.47 -6.31 -1.33
C ALA A 77 0.52 -6.03 -2.50
N LEU A 78 0.05 -7.12 -3.09
CA LEU A 78 -0.98 -7.14 -4.14
C LEU A 78 -2.00 -8.21 -3.79
N TRP A 79 -3.21 -8.10 -4.32
CA TRP A 79 -4.21 -9.16 -4.18
C TRP A 79 -4.86 -9.47 -5.53
N SER A 80 -5.42 -10.67 -5.66
CA SER A 80 -6.16 -11.10 -6.86
C SER A 80 -7.34 -11.96 -6.45
N ASP A 81 -8.11 -12.45 -7.40
CA ASP A 81 -9.17 -13.45 -7.14
C ASP A 81 -8.61 -14.74 -6.51
N ASP A 82 -7.32 -15.05 -6.71
CA ASP A 82 -6.71 -16.32 -6.29
C ASP A 82 -6.00 -16.26 -4.92
N GLY A 83 -5.51 -15.09 -4.52
CA GLY A 83 -4.78 -14.94 -3.26
C GLY A 83 -4.08 -13.59 -3.05
N LEU A 84 -3.36 -13.53 -1.93
CA LEU A 84 -2.57 -12.39 -1.46
C LEU A 84 -1.10 -12.60 -1.83
N TYR A 85 -0.47 -11.58 -2.40
CA TYR A 85 0.94 -11.57 -2.77
C TYR A 85 1.70 -10.57 -1.90
N PHE A 86 2.85 -10.99 -1.38
CA PHE A 86 3.76 -10.13 -0.63
C PHE A 86 5.14 -10.11 -1.26
N LEU A 87 5.71 -8.92 -1.35
CA LEU A 87 7.13 -8.72 -1.63
C LEU A 87 7.78 -8.10 -0.39
N TYR A 88 8.77 -8.79 0.16
CA TYR A 88 9.61 -8.30 1.23
C TYR A 88 11.03 -8.06 0.71
N GLN A 89 11.62 -6.93 1.08
CA GLN A 89 13.01 -6.61 0.76
C GLN A 89 13.74 -6.07 1.99
N THR A 90 15.04 -6.30 2.09
CA THR A 90 15.90 -5.75 3.14
C THR A 90 17.32 -5.56 2.63
N ASN A 91 18.01 -4.58 3.19
CA ASN A 91 19.42 -4.34 2.97
C ASN A 91 20.31 -5.14 3.97
N TYR A 92 19.76 -6.15 4.64
CA TYR A 92 20.52 -7.03 5.52
C TYR A 92 21.40 -8.01 4.72
N GLY A 93 22.69 -8.11 5.06
CA GLY A 93 23.65 -9.02 4.41
C GLY A 93 24.22 -10.11 5.31
N GLY A 94 23.78 -10.20 6.57
CA GLY A 94 24.34 -11.12 7.58
C GLY A 94 23.78 -12.55 7.53
N TRP A 95 23.42 -13.05 6.34
CA TRP A 95 22.75 -14.34 6.17
C TRP A 95 23.66 -15.51 6.52
N LEU A 96 23.07 -16.56 7.08
CA LEU A 96 23.76 -17.80 7.43
C LEU A 96 23.14 -18.96 6.67
N ASP A 97 23.95 -19.94 6.28
CA ASP A 97 23.43 -21.24 5.84
C ASP A 97 22.78 -21.98 7.02
N GLN A 98 21.47 -22.23 6.91
CA GLN A 98 20.66 -22.86 7.94
C GLN A 98 20.38 -24.36 7.67
N GLY A 99 20.71 -24.85 6.46
CA GLY A 99 20.87 -26.27 6.11
C GLY A 99 19.72 -27.25 6.35
N ARG A 100 18.46 -26.82 6.51
CA ARG A 100 17.31 -27.70 6.82
C ARG A 100 15.98 -27.20 6.26
N ASP A 101 15.09 -28.13 5.92
CA ASP A 101 13.70 -27.92 5.45
C ASP A 101 12.66 -27.86 6.59
N GLN A 102 13.10 -28.02 7.84
CA GLN A 102 12.28 -27.87 9.04
C GLN A 102 12.51 -26.52 9.71
N PHE A 103 11.42 -25.89 10.18
CA PHE A 103 11.52 -24.59 10.82
C PHE A 103 12.31 -24.68 12.13
N VAL A 104 13.18 -23.70 12.34
CA VAL A 104 14.06 -23.62 13.52
C VAL A 104 13.98 -22.19 14.05
N SER A 105 13.26 -22.00 15.15
CA SER A 105 12.97 -20.69 15.72
C SER A 105 14.19 -19.90 16.21
N SER A 106 15.37 -20.51 16.28
CA SER A 106 16.62 -19.83 16.65
C SER A 106 17.35 -19.21 15.47
N TYR A 107 16.86 -19.42 14.24
CA TYR A 107 17.43 -18.86 13.02
C TYR A 107 16.73 -17.57 12.61
N GLU A 108 17.37 -16.81 11.71
CA GLU A 108 16.73 -15.66 11.08
C GLU A 108 15.44 -16.07 10.40
N SER A 109 14.36 -15.34 10.64
CA SER A 109 13.06 -15.59 10.03
C SER A 109 12.27 -14.32 9.71
N LEU A 110 11.52 -14.34 8.61
CA LEU A 110 10.45 -13.38 8.35
C LEU A 110 9.16 -13.91 8.97
N ASN A 111 8.46 -13.10 9.74
CA ASN A 111 7.20 -13.45 10.38
C ASN A 111 6.12 -12.50 9.90
N LEU A 112 5.02 -13.05 9.38
CA LEU A 112 3.81 -12.32 9.00
C LEU A 112 2.67 -12.74 9.92
N TYR A 113 1.88 -11.77 10.35
CA TYR A 113 0.65 -11.97 11.09
C TYR A 113 -0.49 -11.29 10.35
N LEU A 114 -1.56 -12.02 10.10
CA LEU A 114 -2.72 -11.57 9.32
C LEU A 114 -3.98 -11.89 10.11
N ASP A 115 -4.86 -10.93 10.28
CA ASP A 115 -6.15 -11.11 10.91
C ASP A 115 -7.22 -10.46 10.03
N PRO A 116 -8.06 -11.27 9.37
CA PRO A 116 -9.19 -10.78 8.59
C PRO A 116 -10.21 -9.99 9.41
N ASN A 117 -10.24 -10.17 10.74
CA ASN A 117 -11.14 -9.50 11.67
C ASN A 117 -12.62 -9.55 11.23
N THR A 118 -13.06 -10.71 10.74
CA THR A 118 -14.40 -10.92 10.13
C THR A 118 -15.54 -10.68 11.13
N ASP A 119 -15.26 -10.83 12.42
CA ASP A 119 -16.17 -10.58 13.52
C ASP A 119 -16.14 -9.12 14.03
N HIS A 120 -15.30 -8.28 13.42
CA HIS A 120 -15.14 -6.86 13.71
C HIS A 120 -14.88 -6.55 15.18
N GLU A 121 -14.15 -7.43 15.85
CA GLU A 121 -13.73 -7.14 17.21
C GLU A 121 -12.58 -6.13 17.24
N SER A 122 -12.41 -5.53 18.42
CA SER A 122 -11.27 -4.67 18.66
C SER A 122 -10.07 -5.57 18.94
N ASN A 123 -9.17 -5.73 17.98
CA ASN A 123 -7.87 -6.40 18.20
C ASN A 123 -7.04 -5.68 19.31
N PHE A 124 -7.33 -4.39 19.58
CA PHE A 124 -6.89 -3.70 20.81
C PHE A 124 -7.64 -4.23 22.06
N GLY A 125 -6.89 -4.73 23.05
CA GLY A 125 -7.43 -5.44 24.22
C GLY A 125 -8.47 -4.70 25.07
N SER A 126 -9.49 -5.45 25.48
CA SER A 126 -10.70 -5.00 26.19
C SER A 126 -10.56 -4.83 27.70
N GLU A 127 -9.73 -5.65 28.36
CA GLU A 127 -9.37 -5.59 29.78
C GLU A 127 -7.85 -5.82 29.94
N PRO A 128 -7.24 -5.49 31.09
CA PRO A 128 -5.81 -5.70 31.36
C PRO A 128 -5.31 -7.15 31.25
N ASN A 129 -6.22 -8.13 31.18
CA ASN A 129 -5.94 -9.56 31.04
C ASN A 129 -6.48 -10.14 29.73
N ASP A 130 -6.89 -9.28 28.80
CA ASP A 130 -7.24 -9.71 27.46
C ASP A 130 -5.97 -10.16 26.73
N THR A 131 -5.70 -11.45 26.86
CA THR A 131 -4.74 -12.20 26.04
C THR A 131 -5.44 -12.86 24.86
N GLY A 132 -6.70 -12.49 24.59
CA GLY A 132 -7.34 -12.72 23.32
C GLY A 132 -6.50 -12.05 22.24
N VAL A 133 -6.14 -12.81 21.22
CA VAL A 133 -5.80 -12.27 19.91
C VAL A 133 -6.05 -13.36 18.90
N ASP A 134 -6.50 -12.88 17.76
CA ASP A 134 -6.90 -13.70 16.65
C ASP A 134 -5.97 -13.36 15.50
N GLY A 135 -5.45 -14.38 14.84
CA GLY A 135 -4.67 -14.17 13.63
C GLY A 135 -3.99 -15.41 13.12
N TYR A 136 -3.69 -15.42 11.83
CA TYR A 136 -2.77 -16.34 11.22
C TYR A 136 -1.35 -15.84 11.41
N ARG A 137 -0.46 -16.74 11.80
CA ARG A 137 0.98 -16.55 11.78
C ARG A 137 1.60 -17.38 10.68
N LEU A 138 2.51 -16.76 9.93
CA LEU A 138 3.41 -17.41 8.99
C LEU A 138 4.85 -17.02 9.28
N SER A 139 5.71 -18.00 9.51
CA SER A 139 7.14 -17.80 9.80
C SER A 139 8.00 -18.52 8.77
N LEU A 140 8.82 -17.78 8.03
CA LEU A 140 9.72 -18.28 6.99
C LEU A 140 11.17 -18.12 7.47
N ASN A 141 11.92 -19.21 7.58
CA ASN A 141 13.36 -19.13 7.83
C ASN A 141 14.08 -18.51 6.61
N MET A 142 15.11 -17.71 6.86
CA MET A 142 15.82 -16.93 5.84
C MET A 142 17.29 -17.38 5.68
N PRO A 143 17.56 -18.58 5.11
CA PRO A 143 18.94 -19.02 4.88
C PRO A 143 19.65 -18.16 3.83
N GLU A 144 20.98 -18.19 3.85
CA GLU A 144 21.83 -17.70 2.75
C GLU A 144 21.50 -18.44 1.43
N GLY A 145 21.45 -17.70 0.32
CA GLY A 145 21.20 -18.21 -1.02
C GLY A 145 19.71 -18.23 -1.40
N SER A 146 19.40 -19.01 -2.43
CA SER A 146 18.04 -19.12 -2.96
C SER A 146 17.29 -20.30 -2.34
N SER A 147 16.03 -20.09 -1.99
CA SER A 147 15.15 -21.15 -1.47
C SER A 147 13.71 -20.96 -1.93
N VAL A 148 12.96 -22.05 -2.00
CA VAL A 148 11.57 -22.05 -2.49
C VAL A 148 10.66 -22.93 -1.64
N ILE A 149 9.39 -22.58 -1.62
CA ILE A 149 8.24 -23.37 -1.21
C ILE A 149 7.28 -23.36 -2.39
N SER A 150 6.96 -24.53 -2.91
CA SER A 150 5.98 -24.73 -3.96
C SER A 150 5.47 -26.17 -3.92
N LEU A 151 4.54 -26.50 -4.80
CA LEU A 151 4.08 -27.88 -5.03
C LEU A 151 5.21 -28.82 -5.45
N GLN A 152 6.28 -28.31 -6.06
CA GLN A 152 7.36 -29.12 -6.64
C GLN A 152 8.63 -29.12 -5.77
N ALA A 153 8.81 -28.15 -4.87
CA ALA A 153 10.00 -28.03 -4.04
C ALA A 153 9.71 -27.36 -2.69
N ARG A 154 10.31 -27.87 -1.62
CA ARG A 154 10.29 -27.24 -0.29
C ARG A 154 11.70 -27.23 0.27
N THR A 155 12.45 -26.19 -0.03
CA THR A 155 13.82 -25.99 0.46
C THR A 155 13.90 -24.88 1.50
N MET A 156 12.86 -24.04 1.59
CA MET A 156 12.69 -23.07 2.67
C MET A 156 11.82 -23.68 3.78
N ALA A 157 12.26 -23.48 5.03
CA ALA A 157 11.57 -23.96 6.19
C ALA A 157 10.49 -22.97 6.64
N VAL A 158 9.30 -23.49 6.96
CA VAL A 158 8.13 -22.69 7.34
C VAL A 158 7.44 -23.26 8.58
N ALA A 159 6.91 -22.38 9.42
CA ALA A 159 5.99 -22.69 10.50
C ALA A 159 4.77 -21.78 10.40
N THR A 160 3.60 -22.32 10.73
CA THR A 160 2.32 -21.62 10.61
C THR A 160 1.43 -21.97 11.79
N ASP A 161 0.59 -21.03 12.22
CA ASP A 161 -0.36 -21.23 13.31
C ASP A 161 -1.58 -20.33 13.08
N ALA A 162 -2.77 -20.81 13.44
CA ALA A 162 -3.95 -19.97 13.57
C ALA A 162 -4.23 -19.77 15.06
N HIS A 163 -3.98 -18.56 15.55
CA HIS A 163 -4.17 -18.17 16.94
C HIS A 163 -5.62 -17.78 17.13
N VAL A 164 -6.31 -18.41 18.08
CA VAL A 164 -7.69 -17.99 18.42
C VAL A 164 -7.74 -17.60 19.89
N ASN A 165 -8.02 -16.34 20.16
CA ASN A 165 -8.07 -15.77 21.49
C ASN A 165 -6.82 -16.14 22.33
N ALA A 166 -5.65 -16.20 21.67
CA ALA A 166 -4.44 -16.74 22.27
C ALA A 166 -3.15 -16.16 21.64
N LEU A 167 -2.14 -15.93 22.47
CA LEU A 167 -0.83 -15.43 21.98
C LEU A 167 -0.01 -16.50 21.24
N PHE A 168 -0.26 -17.78 21.50
CA PHE A 168 0.58 -18.87 21.01
C PHE A 168 -0.21 -20.15 20.74
N GLY A 169 0.25 -20.87 19.72
CA GLY A 169 -0.21 -22.20 19.36
C GLY A 169 -1.35 -22.16 18.35
N ASN A 170 -1.70 -23.31 17.81
CA ASN A 170 -2.77 -23.43 16.83
C ASN A 170 -4.10 -23.77 17.54
N GLN A 171 -5.03 -22.81 17.56
CA GLN A 171 -6.39 -22.94 18.09
C GLN A 171 -7.48 -22.73 17.03
N GLY A 172 -7.11 -22.57 15.76
CA GLY A 172 -8.02 -22.33 14.61
C GLY A 172 -9.02 -23.45 14.27
N GLY A 173 -9.29 -24.40 15.17
CA GLY A 173 -10.15 -25.55 14.89
C GLY A 173 -9.45 -26.60 14.01
N PRO A 174 -10.11 -27.14 12.95
CA PRO A 174 -9.52 -28.17 12.09
C PRO A 174 -8.44 -27.64 11.14
N TRP A 175 -8.15 -26.33 11.18
CA TRP A 175 -7.12 -25.69 10.38
C TRP A 175 -5.75 -26.34 10.59
N SER A 176 -5.08 -26.65 9.49
CA SER A 176 -3.83 -27.43 9.52
C SER A 176 -2.58 -26.65 9.13
N ASP A 177 -2.65 -25.89 8.02
CA ASP A 177 -1.51 -25.17 7.43
C ASP A 177 -2.00 -24.33 6.22
N PHE A 178 -1.12 -23.50 5.64
CA PHE A 178 -1.30 -22.88 4.32
C PHE A 178 -0.94 -23.86 3.19
N ALA A 179 -1.93 -24.63 2.72
CA ALA A 179 -1.81 -25.47 1.54
C ALA A 179 -1.64 -24.66 0.25
N ASN A 180 -0.82 -25.19 -0.68
CA ASN A 180 -0.55 -24.58 -2.00
C ASN A 180 0.02 -23.15 -1.97
N MET A 181 0.47 -22.66 -0.82
CA MET A 181 1.28 -21.45 -0.73
C MET A 181 2.56 -21.60 -1.55
N GLU A 182 2.94 -20.52 -2.23
CA GLU A 182 4.21 -20.42 -2.93
C GLU A 182 5.06 -19.34 -2.28
N ALA A 183 6.35 -19.60 -2.11
CA ALA A 183 7.28 -18.61 -1.61
C ALA A 183 8.66 -18.83 -2.23
N ALA A 184 9.33 -17.76 -2.60
CA ALA A 184 10.67 -17.83 -3.17
C ALA A 184 11.52 -16.71 -2.57
N GLN A 185 12.76 -17.05 -2.21
CA GLN A 185 13.69 -16.10 -1.62
C GLN A 185 15.03 -16.11 -2.31
N THR A 186 15.70 -14.97 -2.27
CA THR A 186 17.11 -14.81 -2.62
C THR A 186 17.77 -13.90 -1.59
N ASN A 187 18.73 -14.46 -0.84
CA ASN A 187 19.48 -13.75 0.19
C ASN A 187 20.98 -13.80 -0.14
N LEU A 188 21.60 -12.64 -0.35
CA LEU A 188 23.01 -12.54 -0.79
C LEU A 188 23.85 -11.80 0.25
N VAL A 189 25.00 -12.37 0.61
CA VAL A 189 25.95 -11.79 1.59
C VAL A 189 26.73 -10.61 0.97
N ASP A 190 27.14 -10.72 -0.29
CA ASP A 190 28.02 -9.73 -0.93
C ASP A 190 27.28 -8.48 -1.44
N ASP A 191 25.97 -8.59 -1.71
CA ASP A 191 25.15 -7.47 -2.22
C ASP A 191 24.31 -6.80 -1.12
N SER A 192 24.37 -7.32 0.13
CA SER A 192 23.53 -6.83 1.24
C SER A 192 22.05 -6.74 0.90
N GLU A 193 21.52 -7.73 0.18
CA GLU A 193 20.12 -7.75 -0.25
C GLU A 193 19.48 -9.07 0.17
N GLY A 194 18.32 -8.97 0.82
CA GLY A 194 17.41 -10.09 1.06
C GLY A 194 16.06 -9.77 0.42
N LEU A 195 15.49 -10.76 -0.25
CA LEU A 195 14.22 -10.65 -0.95
C LEU A 195 13.40 -11.92 -0.74
N ILE A 196 12.12 -11.75 -0.44
CA ILE A 196 11.12 -12.82 -0.39
C ILE A 196 9.89 -12.40 -1.19
N GLU A 197 9.47 -13.26 -2.11
CA GLU A 197 8.15 -13.23 -2.73
C GLU A 197 7.30 -14.35 -2.13
N LEU A 198 6.02 -14.05 -1.88
CA LEU A 198 5.10 -14.95 -1.21
C LEU A 198 3.72 -14.83 -1.86
N PHE A 199 3.04 -15.96 -2.04
CA PHE A 199 1.65 -16.08 -2.46
C PHE A 199 0.87 -16.93 -1.46
N LEU A 200 -0.21 -16.38 -0.92
CA LEU A 200 -1.13 -17.03 0.02
C LEU A 200 -2.51 -17.19 -0.63
N PRO A 201 -2.94 -18.42 -0.94
CA PRO A 201 -4.27 -18.65 -1.51
C PRO A 201 -5.38 -18.38 -0.48
N TRP A 202 -6.49 -17.78 -0.92
CA TRP A 202 -7.58 -17.38 -0.02
C TRP A 202 -8.21 -18.53 0.74
N ASP A 203 -8.33 -19.71 0.13
CA ASP A 203 -8.96 -20.88 0.72
C ASP A 203 -8.27 -21.41 1.99
N ASN A 204 -7.09 -20.88 2.33
CA ASN A 204 -6.35 -21.19 3.55
C ASN A 204 -6.71 -20.32 4.75
N PHE A 205 -7.45 -19.23 4.55
CA PHE A 205 -7.99 -18.40 5.62
C PHE A 205 -9.32 -19.02 6.12
N ASP A 206 -9.32 -20.32 6.42
CA ASP A 206 -10.50 -21.10 6.81
C ASP A 206 -10.49 -21.58 8.28
N ALA A 207 -9.58 -21.06 9.10
CA ALA A 207 -9.61 -21.25 10.54
C ALA A 207 -10.93 -20.74 11.12
N THR A 208 -11.32 -21.38 12.22
CA THR A 208 -12.59 -21.12 12.93
C THR A 208 -13.85 -21.21 12.06
N SER A 209 -13.80 -22.04 11.02
CA SER A 209 -14.94 -22.28 10.12
C SER A 209 -16.26 -22.48 10.87
N PRO A 210 -17.33 -21.73 10.51
CA PRO A 210 -18.61 -21.78 11.20
C PRO A 210 -19.32 -23.12 11.04
N ASP A 211 -18.96 -23.90 10.01
CA ASP A 211 -19.43 -25.26 9.80
C ASP A 211 -18.87 -26.25 10.85
N PHE A 212 -17.84 -25.84 11.59
CA PHE A 212 -17.23 -26.62 12.67
C PHE A 212 -17.44 -25.96 14.03
N PHE A 213 -18.64 -26.14 14.59
CA PHE A 213 -18.95 -25.59 15.92
C PHE A 213 -18.14 -26.26 17.04
N ILE A 214 -17.20 -25.51 17.61
CA ILE A 214 -16.54 -25.84 18.88
C ILE A 214 -16.98 -24.80 19.92
N PRO A 215 -17.76 -25.17 20.96
CA PRO A 215 -18.24 -24.23 21.98
C PRO A 215 -17.14 -23.46 22.75
N ALA A 216 -15.87 -23.86 22.61
CA ALA A 216 -14.72 -23.26 23.27
C ALA A 216 -13.96 -22.26 22.37
N ILE A 217 -14.33 -22.16 21.09
CA ILE A 217 -13.67 -21.37 20.03
C ILE A 217 -14.78 -20.68 19.21
N ASP A 218 -15.86 -20.22 19.87
CA ASP A 218 -17.02 -19.59 19.22
C ASP A 218 -16.65 -18.16 18.78
N ASP A 219 -15.77 -18.12 17.78
CA ASP A 219 -15.07 -16.96 17.26
C ASP A 219 -14.95 -17.19 15.75
N THR A 220 -15.45 -16.27 14.93
CA THR A 220 -15.40 -16.39 13.47
C THR A 220 -14.47 -15.36 12.84
N GLY A 221 -13.66 -14.64 13.62
CA GLY A 221 -12.80 -13.54 13.15
C GLY A 221 -11.82 -13.97 12.07
N LEU A 222 -11.34 -15.22 12.15
CA LEU A 222 -10.37 -15.78 11.20
C LEU A 222 -10.96 -16.44 9.96
N TYR A 223 -12.28 -16.64 9.89
CA TYR A 223 -12.88 -17.34 8.75
C TYR A 223 -13.14 -16.38 7.58
N HIS A 224 -12.22 -16.35 6.63
CA HIS A 224 -12.32 -15.52 5.42
C HIS A 224 -11.73 -16.24 4.17
N PRO A 225 -12.29 -17.38 3.73
CA PRO A 225 -11.70 -18.21 2.68
C PRO A 225 -11.89 -17.68 1.26
N ASP A 226 -12.60 -16.56 1.11
CA ASP A 226 -12.87 -15.91 -0.17
C ASP A 226 -11.97 -14.67 -0.34
N ALA A 227 -11.80 -14.22 -1.59
CA ALA A 227 -11.12 -12.97 -1.86
C ALA A 227 -11.81 -11.79 -1.13
N PRO A 228 -11.04 -10.85 -0.56
CA PRO A 228 -11.61 -9.68 0.10
C PRO A 228 -12.38 -8.80 -0.88
N GLY A 229 -13.37 -8.09 -0.38
CA GLY A 229 -14.01 -6.98 -1.06
C GLY A 229 -13.13 -5.73 -1.06
N VAL A 230 -13.43 -4.83 -2.00
CA VAL A 230 -12.84 -3.48 -2.02
C VAL A 230 -13.32 -2.72 -0.78
N GLY A 231 -12.38 -2.15 -0.03
CA GLY A 231 -12.61 -1.48 1.25
C GLY A 231 -12.55 -2.41 2.46
N ASP A 232 -12.31 -3.71 2.28
CA ASP A 232 -12.06 -4.61 3.41
C ASP A 232 -10.72 -4.26 4.06
N GLU A 233 -10.69 -4.39 5.39
CA GLU A 233 -9.55 -4.02 6.22
C GLU A 233 -9.09 -5.21 7.05
N TRP A 234 -7.83 -5.60 6.90
CA TRP A 234 -7.23 -6.67 7.70
C TRP A 234 -6.15 -6.10 8.61
N PHE A 235 -6.09 -6.57 9.86
CA PHE A 235 -4.98 -6.23 10.72
C PHE A 235 -3.74 -7.02 10.32
N PHE A 236 -2.59 -6.36 10.39
CA PHE A 236 -1.35 -6.95 9.92
C PHE A 236 -0.14 -6.57 10.77
N ASN A 237 0.84 -7.46 10.73
CA ASN A 237 2.20 -7.18 11.18
C ASN A 237 3.21 -8.03 10.40
N VAL A 238 4.37 -7.44 10.12
CA VAL A 238 5.52 -8.14 9.57
C VAL A 238 6.73 -7.84 10.43
N ALA A 239 7.57 -8.85 10.66
CA ALA A 239 8.77 -8.75 11.50
C ALA A 239 9.90 -9.61 10.92
N ARG A 240 11.07 -9.02 10.67
CA ARG A 240 12.31 -9.80 10.55
C ARG A 240 12.84 -10.08 11.95
N ILE A 241 13.05 -11.36 12.25
CA ILE A 241 13.56 -11.84 13.54
C ILE A 241 15.01 -12.27 13.34
N GLN A 242 15.90 -11.69 14.13
CA GLN A 242 17.32 -12.04 14.14
C GLN A 242 17.57 -13.41 14.78
N ALA A 243 18.58 -14.18 14.33
CA ALA A 243 18.91 -15.43 15.01
C ALA A 243 19.20 -15.24 16.50
N GLY A 244 18.76 -16.20 17.29
CA GLY A 244 18.96 -16.22 18.73
C GLY A 244 18.02 -15.31 19.53
N THR A 245 17.15 -14.54 18.88
CA THR A 245 16.02 -13.88 19.55
C THR A 245 14.80 -14.83 19.56
N SER A 246 13.79 -14.52 20.37
CA SER A 246 12.61 -15.38 20.53
C SER A 246 11.42 -14.83 19.73
N VAL A 247 10.61 -15.78 19.28
CA VAL A 247 9.40 -15.66 18.46
C VAL A 247 8.52 -14.49 18.89
N THR A 248 8.04 -13.72 17.91
CA THR A 248 7.13 -12.62 18.14
C THR A 248 5.69 -13.13 18.26
N ALA A 249 4.84 -12.37 18.92
CA ALA A 249 3.40 -12.49 18.86
C ALA A 249 2.81 -11.08 18.94
N TRP A 250 1.55 -10.91 18.56
CA TRP A 250 0.83 -9.67 18.82
C TRP A 250 0.55 -9.51 20.31
N ALA A 251 1.03 -8.44 20.94
CA ALA A 251 0.70 -8.13 22.32
C ALA A 251 0.17 -6.71 22.47
N PRO A 252 -0.87 -6.48 23.30
CA PRO A 252 -1.33 -5.13 23.60
C PRO A 252 -0.25 -4.30 24.30
N ASN A 253 0.59 -4.97 25.09
CA ASN A 253 1.71 -4.40 25.81
C ASN A 253 2.96 -5.27 25.58
N PRO A 254 3.74 -5.01 24.52
CA PRO A 254 4.92 -5.80 24.25
C PRO A 254 5.95 -5.64 25.38
N SER A 255 6.46 -6.76 25.87
CA SER A 255 7.76 -6.75 26.54
C SER A 255 8.85 -6.73 25.48
N SER A 256 10.00 -6.11 25.77
CA SER A 256 11.05 -5.79 24.79
C SER A 256 11.73 -6.98 24.08
N THR A 257 11.35 -8.25 24.32
CA THR A 257 12.02 -9.41 23.72
C THR A 257 11.08 -10.51 23.21
N PHE A 258 9.78 -10.23 23.07
CA PHE A 258 8.78 -11.27 22.74
C PHE A 258 7.57 -10.84 21.89
N ALA A 259 7.31 -9.56 21.66
CA ALA A 259 6.07 -9.15 20.99
C ALA A 259 6.15 -7.79 20.30
N ALA A 260 5.25 -7.57 19.35
CA ALA A 260 4.91 -6.25 18.85
C ALA A 260 3.76 -5.63 19.66
N ALA A 261 3.43 -4.37 19.36
CA ALA A 261 2.15 -3.76 19.73
C ALA A 261 0.98 -4.37 18.90
N ARG A 262 -0.23 -3.81 19.03
CA ARG A 262 -1.40 -4.13 18.22
C ARG A 262 -2.12 -2.88 17.72
N PRO A 263 -2.67 -2.91 16.49
CA PRO A 263 -2.09 -3.57 15.31
C PRO A 263 -0.86 -2.77 14.83
N HIS A 264 0.05 -3.39 14.06
CA HIS A 264 1.20 -2.65 13.50
C HIS A 264 0.79 -1.84 12.27
N GLY A 265 -0.22 -2.33 11.52
CA GLY A 265 -0.94 -1.56 10.53
C GLY A 265 -2.21 -2.27 10.08
N ILE A 266 -2.89 -1.64 9.13
CA ILE A 266 -4.10 -2.13 8.46
C ILE A 266 -3.76 -2.33 6.98
N LEU A 267 -4.02 -3.52 6.45
CA LEU A 267 -4.08 -3.77 5.01
C LEU A 267 -5.47 -3.38 4.54
N GLU A 268 -5.55 -2.42 3.62
CA GLU A 268 -6.81 -1.98 3.02
C GLU A 268 -6.85 -2.46 1.57
N PHE A 269 -7.77 -3.36 1.25
CA PHE A 269 -7.88 -3.95 -0.08
C PHE A 269 -8.60 -2.97 -1.02
N VAL A 270 -7.90 -2.44 -2.03
CA VAL A 270 -8.49 -1.55 -3.03
C VAL A 270 -8.48 -2.19 -4.41
N ASP A 271 -9.34 -1.72 -5.32
CA ASP A 271 -9.69 -2.42 -6.57
C ASP A 271 -8.58 -2.49 -7.62
N GLY A 272 -7.35 -2.06 -7.28
CA GLY A 272 -6.17 -2.05 -8.15
C GLY A 272 -6.26 -1.10 -9.34
N LEU A 273 -7.42 -0.46 -9.52
CA LEU A 273 -7.67 0.67 -10.40
C LEU A 273 -7.65 2.00 -9.63
N SER A 274 -7.54 1.95 -8.30
CA SER A 274 -7.02 3.05 -7.49
C SER A 274 -5.51 2.84 -7.28
N PRO A 275 -4.60 3.70 -7.73
CA PRO A 275 -3.34 3.90 -7.02
C PRO A 275 -3.66 4.69 -5.71
N VAL A 276 -2.94 5.76 -5.39
CA VAL A 276 -3.73 6.99 -5.18
C VAL A 276 -4.27 7.32 -6.57
N LEU A 277 -5.58 7.39 -6.76
CA LEU A 277 -6.09 7.85 -8.05
C LEU A 277 -5.71 9.32 -8.18
N ASP A 278 -4.70 9.66 -8.98
CA ASP A 278 -3.98 10.94 -8.90
C ASP A 278 -4.87 12.20 -8.94
N CYS A 279 -6.08 12.09 -9.50
CA CYS A 279 -7.05 13.18 -9.51
C CYS A 279 -7.88 13.33 -8.22
N ASP A 280 -7.93 12.33 -7.34
CA ASP A 280 -8.63 12.36 -6.06
C ASP A 280 -7.68 12.88 -4.98
N VAL A 281 -7.52 14.21 -4.99
CA VAL A 281 -6.61 14.93 -4.10
C VAL A 281 -7.17 14.95 -2.67
N ASN A 282 -8.50 14.92 -2.52
CA ASN A 282 -9.16 14.99 -1.22
C ASN A 282 -9.38 13.61 -0.55
N ARG A 283 -9.12 12.52 -1.28
CA ARG A 283 -9.20 11.11 -0.86
C ARG A 283 -10.61 10.67 -0.49
N ASP A 284 -11.63 11.19 -1.18
CA ASP A 284 -13.03 10.74 -1.05
C ASP A 284 -13.43 9.68 -2.08
N SER A 285 -12.44 9.17 -2.83
CA SER A 285 -12.59 8.20 -3.92
C SER A 285 -13.35 8.73 -5.13
N ILE A 286 -13.50 10.05 -5.27
CA ILE A 286 -14.23 10.68 -6.37
C ILE A 286 -13.44 11.87 -6.90
N CYS A 287 -12.77 11.73 -8.05
CA CYS A 287 -12.24 12.90 -8.76
C CYS A 287 -13.38 13.83 -9.24
N ASN A 288 -13.51 15.01 -8.64
CA ASN A 288 -14.53 16.01 -8.94
C ASN A 288 -14.05 17.45 -8.71
N ALA A 289 -14.95 18.43 -8.80
CA ALA A 289 -14.61 19.85 -8.63
C ALA A 289 -13.96 20.16 -7.25
N SER A 290 -14.30 19.39 -6.21
CA SER A 290 -13.73 19.56 -4.87
C SER A 290 -12.22 19.30 -4.83
N ASP A 291 -11.70 18.41 -5.69
CA ASP A 291 -10.27 18.10 -5.76
C ASP A 291 -9.48 19.23 -6.37
N ILE A 292 -9.94 19.78 -7.50
CA ILE A 292 -9.28 20.92 -8.15
C ILE A 292 -9.44 22.21 -7.33
N ASP A 293 -10.51 22.35 -6.55
CA ASP A 293 -10.66 23.43 -5.55
C ASP A 293 -9.61 23.31 -4.43
N LEU A 294 -9.42 22.09 -3.91
CA LEU A 294 -8.40 21.80 -2.90
C LEU A 294 -6.98 22.03 -3.45
N LEU A 295 -6.71 21.58 -4.67
CA LEU A 295 -5.43 21.79 -5.35
C LEU A 295 -5.17 23.28 -5.59
N SER A 296 -6.18 24.05 -6.02
CA SER A 296 -6.06 25.50 -6.20
C SER A 296 -5.76 26.20 -4.88
N ALA A 297 -6.38 25.78 -3.78
CA ALA A 297 -6.06 26.29 -2.45
C ALA A 297 -4.62 25.95 -2.01
N ALA A 298 -4.12 24.74 -2.34
CA ALA A 298 -2.75 24.33 -2.05
C ALA A 298 -1.74 25.18 -2.83
N VAL A 299 -1.95 25.42 -4.12
CA VAL A 299 -1.09 26.25 -4.97
C VAL A 299 -0.97 27.69 -4.46
N ARG A 300 -2.04 28.24 -3.87
CA ARG A 300 -2.03 29.58 -3.26
C ARG A 300 -1.32 29.64 -1.90
N ASN A 301 -1.04 28.50 -1.27
CA ASN A 301 -0.42 28.44 0.05
C ASN A 301 1.09 28.75 -0.05
N GLU A 302 1.65 29.48 0.93
CA GLU A 302 3.09 29.81 0.95
C GLU A 302 3.99 28.59 1.18
N ASN A 303 3.45 27.52 1.79
CA ASN A 303 4.17 26.28 2.07
C ASN A 303 3.27 25.06 1.85
N PRO A 304 3.00 24.71 0.59
CA PRO A 304 2.14 23.57 0.24
C PRO A 304 2.78 22.25 0.65
N SER A 305 1.93 21.26 0.94
CA SER A 305 2.36 19.90 1.22
C SER A 305 2.88 19.25 -0.06
N PRO A 306 3.99 18.48 -0.04
CA PRO A 306 4.51 17.79 -1.21
C PRO A 306 3.54 16.80 -1.85
N GLU A 307 2.48 16.40 -1.15
CA GLU A 307 1.44 15.50 -1.68
C GLU A 307 0.58 16.13 -2.79
N PHE A 308 0.67 17.45 -3.00
CA PHE A 308 -0.01 18.18 -4.08
C PHE A 308 0.87 18.39 -5.33
N ASP A 309 2.09 17.85 -5.35
CA ASP A 309 2.99 17.84 -6.53
C ASP A 309 2.63 16.64 -7.41
N LEU A 310 1.65 16.84 -8.29
CA LEU A 310 1.05 15.77 -9.10
C LEU A 310 1.90 15.46 -10.33
N ASN A 311 2.64 16.44 -10.86
CA ASN A 311 3.50 16.22 -12.03
C ASN A 311 4.92 15.73 -11.65
N SER A 312 5.22 15.64 -10.34
CA SER A 312 6.50 15.17 -9.77
C SER A 312 7.71 16.02 -10.18
N ASP A 313 7.54 17.33 -10.37
CA ASP A 313 8.63 18.26 -10.70
C ASP A 313 9.32 18.88 -9.47
N GLY A 314 8.80 18.60 -8.28
CA GLY A 314 9.28 19.09 -7.00
C GLY A 314 8.67 20.42 -6.54
N LEU A 315 7.66 20.95 -7.25
CA LEU A 315 7.05 22.25 -7.00
C LEU A 315 5.52 22.19 -7.11
N VAL A 316 4.80 22.38 -6.00
CA VAL A 316 3.33 22.55 -6.05
C VAL A 316 2.98 23.92 -6.64
N ASN A 317 2.49 23.95 -7.88
CA ASN A 317 2.20 25.16 -8.63
C ASN A 317 1.08 24.97 -9.69
N ASP A 318 0.86 25.96 -10.56
CA ASP A 318 -0.21 25.90 -11.56
C ASP A 318 -0.01 24.76 -12.58
N ASP A 319 1.22 24.31 -12.80
CA ASP A 319 1.54 23.15 -13.65
C ASP A 319 0.90 21.85 -13.09
N ASP A 320 0.70 21.73 -11.78
CA ASP A 320 -0.04 20.59 -11.18
C ASP A 320 -1.54 20.67 -11.47
N ARG A 321 -2.11 21.88 -11.45
CA ARG A 321 -3.51 22.09 -11.83
C ARG A 321 -3.73 21.72 -13.28
N ILE A 322 -2.83 22.16 -14.16
CA ILE A 322 -2.88 21.82 -15.58
C ILE A 322 -2.74 20.31 -15.78
N TYR A 323 -1.80 19.66 -15.09
CA TYR A 323 -1.65 18.20 -15.13
C TYR A 323 -2.93 17.48 -14.68
N TRP A 324 -3.56 17.94 -13.59
CA TRP A 324 -4.84 17.39 -13.11
C TRP A 324 -5.95 17.50 -14.16
N ILE A 325 -6.12 18.68 -14.76
CA ILE A 325 -7.19 18.93 -15.74
C ILE A 325 -6.95 18.14 -17.03
N GLN A 326 -5.72 18.15 -17.54
CA GLN A 326 -5.41 17.75 -18.90
C GLN A 326 -4.97 16.30 -19.02
N ASP A 327 -4.17 15.81 -18.07
CA ASP A 327 -3.56 14.49 -18.11
C ASP A 327 -4.36 13.49 -17.26
N LEU A 328 -4.86 13.91 -16.09
CA LEU A 328 -5.61 13.04 -15.19
C LEU A 328 -7.10 12.98 -15.54
N MET A 329 -7.76 14.14 -15.64
CA MET A 329 -9.18 14.22 -15.98
C MET A 329 -9.47 14.17 -17.48
N ASN A 330 -8.43 14.35 -18.31
CA ASN A 330 -8.56 14.43 -19.77
C ASN A 330 -9.71 15.37 -20.19
N THR A 331 -9.72 16.59 -19.66
CA THR A 331 -10.70 17.62 -20.00
C THR A 331 -10.03 18.97 -20.32
N TRP A 332 -10.84 19.99 -20.52
CA TRP A 332 -10.45 21.34 -20.89
C TRP A 332 -10.55 22.29 -19.71
N VAL A 333 -9.71 23.31 -19.71
CA VAL A 333 -9.92 24.45 -18.83
C VAL A 333 -11.19 25.16 -19.26
N GLY A 334 -12.15 25.31 -18.35
CA GLY A 334 -13.48 25.85 -18.65
C GLY A 334 -14.63 24.84 -18.61
N ASP A 335 -14.35 23.54 -18.56
CA ASP A 335 -15.35 22.48 -18.33
C ASP A 335 -15.76 22.50 -16.85
N ALA A 336 -16.84 23.21 -16.54
CA ALA A 336 -17.24 23.50 -15.16
C ALA A 336 -17.89 22.30 -14.47
N ASN A 337 -18.50 21.41 -15.25
CA ASN A 337 -19.21 20.24 -14.74
C ASN A 337 -18.41 18.92 -14.88
N LEU A 338 -17.21 19.00 -15.48
CA LEU A 338 -16.27 17.90 -15.68
C LEU A 338 -16.85 16.76 -16.55
N ASP A 339 -17.67 17.09 -17.55
CA ASP A 339 -18.24 16.13 -18.48
C ASP A 339 -17.32 15.79 -19.69
N GLY A 340 -16.14 16.43 -19.74
CA GLY A 340 -15.09 16.21 -20.71
C GLY A 340 -15.04 17.24 -21.84
N GLU A 341 -16.03 18.14 -21.93
CA GLU A 341 -16.10 19.19 -22.96
C GLU A 341 -16.26 20.60 -22.38
N PHE A 342 -15.55 21.58 -22.96
CA PHE A 342 -15.81 22.99 -22.65
C PHE A 342 -16.80 23.56 -23.67
N SER A 343 -18.02 23.86 -23.23
CA SER A 343 -19.15 24.24 -24.08
C SER A 343 -19.92 25.46 -23.56
N SER A 344 -20.93 25.87 -24.32
CA SER A 344 -21.90 26.87 -23.85
C SER A 344 -22.72 26.43 -22.63
N SER A 345 -22.79 25.13 -22.32
CA SER A 345 -23.47 24.61 -21.11
C SER A 345 -22.72 25.02 -19.85
N ASP A 346 -21.39 24.91 -19.86
CA ASP A 346 -20.51 25.31 -18.76
C ASP A 346 -20.64 26.80 -18.44
N LEU A 347 -20.66 27.63 -19.50
CA LEU A 347 -20.88 29.07 -19.36
C LEU A 347 -22.23 29.37 -18.70
N VAL A 348 -23.29 28.65 -19.07
CA VAL A 348 -24.60 28.82 -18.44
C VAL A 348 -24.55 28.41 -16.97
N GLU A 349 -23.86 27.33 -16.63
CA GLU A 349 -23.73 26.82 -15.27
C GLU A 349 -23.04 27.82 -14.33
N VAL A 350 -21.87 28.33 -14.72
CA VAL A 350 -21.12 29.31 -13.90
C VAL A 350 -21.88 30.65 -13.79
N PHE A 351 -22.59 31.09 -14.83
CA PHE A 351 -23.42 32.30 -14.73
C PHE A 351 -24.68 32.10 -13.86
N VAL A 352 -25.19 30.88 -13.73
CA VAL A 352 -26.29 30.56 -12.80
C VAL A 352 -25.82 30.64 -11.35
N ALA A 353 -24.55 30.33 -11.05
CA ALA A 353 -23.98 30.53 -9.72
C ALA A 353 -23.95 32.02 -9.30
N GLY A 354 -23.83 32.93 -10.28
CA GLY A 354 -23.99 34.36 -10.07
C GLY A 354 -22.82 35.06 -9.38
N GLN A 355 -21.62 34.46 -9.46
CA GLN A 355 -20.40 34.96 -8.82
C GLN A 355 -19.53 35.81 -9.75
N TYR A 356 -19.86 35.88 -11.06
CA TYR A 356 -19.11 36.67 -12.03
C TYR A 356 -19.04 38.16 -11.63
N GLU A 357 -17.83 38.64 -11.33
CA GLU A 357 -17.55 40.05 -10.98
C GLU A 357 -18.48 40.57 -9.85
N ASP A 358 -18.82 39.71 -8.88
CA ASP A 358 -19.76 40.05 -7.80
C ASP A 358 -19.13 40.91 -6.70
N GLY A 359 -17.80 40.96 -6.65
CA GLY A 359 -17.00 41.72 -5.68
C GLY A 359 -16.94 41.10 -4.29
N VAL A 360 -17.28 39.81 -4.14
CA VAL A 360 -17.20 39.04 -2.90
C VAL A 360 -15.98 38.12 -2.96
N GLY A 361 -14.95 38.48 -2.20
CA GLY A 361 -13.69 37.76 -2.26
C GLY A 361 -13.76 36.29 -1.80
N GLU A 362 -12.97 35.43 -2.43
CA GLU A 362 -12.72 34.02 -2.10
C GLU A 362 -13.99 33.16 -2.01
N ASN A 363 -14.99 33.42 -2.86
CA ASN A 363 -16.28 32.72 -2.83
C ASN A 363 -16.51 31.76 -4.01
N SER A 364 -15.57 31.68 -4.95
CA SER A 364 -15.69 30.92 -6.19
C SER A 364 -14.79 29.68 -6.16
N GLY A 365 -15.35 28.55 -6.61
CA GLY A 365 -14.61 27.33 -6.95
C GLY A 365 -14.73 27.03 -8.45
N TRP A 366 -14.16 25.92 -8.87
CA TRP A 366 -14.09 25.50 -10.28
C TRP A 366 -15.46 25.46 -10.95
N ALA A 367 -16.43 24.79 -10.31
CA ALA A 367 -17.80 24.66 -10.82
C ALA A 367 -18.57 25.99 -10.81
N GLN A 368 -18.05 27.03 -10.16
CA GLN A 368 -18.60 28.38 -10.18
C GLN A 368 -17.83 29.35 -11.08
N GLY A 369 -16.71 28.91 -11.68
CA GLY A 369 -15.97 29.66 -12.69
C GLY A 369 -14.54 30.06 -12.33
N ASP A 370 -14.00 29.65 -11.16
CA ASP A 370 -12.59 29.88 -10.78
C ASP A 370 -11.66 28.94 -11.57
N TRP A 371 -11.48 29.24 -12.85
CA TRP A 371 -10.63 28.44 -13.75
C TRP A 371 -9.16 28.85 -13.65
N SER A 372 -8.87 30.07 -13.21
CA SER A 372 -7.52 30.56 -12.94
C SER A 372 -6.97 30.13 -11.59
N GLY A 373 -7.81 29.63 -10.67
CA GLY A 373 -7.42 29.10 -9.38
C GLY A 373 -7.07 30.20 -8.37
N ASP A 374 -7.68 31.38 -8.46
CA ASP A 374 -7.45 32.51 -7.54
C ASP A 374 -8.60 32.75 -6.54
N ALA A 375 -9.62 31.87 -6.55
CA ALA A 375 -10.84 31.91 -5.76
C ALA A 375 -11.86 33.01 -6.11
N GLU A 376 -11.69 33.67 -7.26
CA GLU A 376 -12.64 34.59 -7.86
C GLU A 376 -13.19 34.02 -9.17
N PHE A 377 -14.37 34.48 -9.59
CA PHE A 377 -14.83 34.30 -10.97
C PHE A 377 -14.91 35.65 -11.65
N ASP A 378 -13.92 35.96 -12.48
CA ASP A 378 -13.80 37.24 -13.17
C ASP A 378 -13.36 37.11 -14.64
N THR A 379 -13.00 38.22 -15.25
CA THR A 379 -12.59 38.24 -16.66
C THR A 379 -11.31 37.42 -16.93
N ASN A 380 -10.43 37.24 -15.95
CA ASN A 380 -9.20 36.47 -16.04
C ASN A 380 -9.47 34.97 -16.27
N ASP A 381 -10.49 34.39 -15.63
CA ASP A 381 -10.87 32.99 -15.82
C ASP A 381 -11.25 32.70 -17.27
N PHE A 382 -12.00 33.61 -17.90
CA PHE A 382 -12.31 33.49 -19.33
C PHE A 382 -11.05 33.55 -20.18
N VAL A 383 -10.09 34.41 -19.85
CA VAL A 383 -8.83 34.48 -20.60
C VAL A 383 -8.07 33.15 -20.50
N VAL A 384 -8.00 32.57 -19.30
CA VAL A 384 -7.35 31.28 -19.05
C VAL A 384 -8.05 30.14 -19.81
N ALA A 385 -9.37 30.01 -19.69
CA ALA A 385 -10.13 28.95 -20.39
C ALA A 385 -10.08 29.08 -21.92
N PHE A 386 -10.20 30.29 -22.47
CA PHE A 386 -10.13 30.47 -23.93
C PHE A 386 -8.70 30.35 -24.49
N GLN A 387 -7.66 30.52 -23.66
CA GLN A 387 -6.28 30.26 -24.06
C GLN A 387 -5.99 28.77 -24.22
N ASP A 388 -6.65 27.91 -23.44
CA ASP A 388 -6.56 26.45 -23.58
C ASP A 388 -7.15 25.98 -24.93
N GLY A 389 -8.16 26.69 -25.44
CA GLY A 389 -8.63 26.57 -26.82
C GLY A 389 -9.64 25.43 -27.08
N GLY A 390 -10.19 24.83 -26.02
CA GLY A 390 -11.13 23.70 -26.08
C GLY A 390 -12.58 24.04 -26.45
N PHE A 391 -12.96 25.33 -26.48
CA PHE A 391 -14.36 25.75 -26.57
C PHE A 391 -15.08 25.22 -27.82
N GLU A 392 -16.17 24.47 -27.61
CA GLU A 392 -17.02 23.87 -28.65
C GLU A 392 -16.26 22.92 -29.60
N LEU A 393 -15.13 22.33 -29.14
CA LEU A 393 -14.42 21.27 -29.85
C LEU A 393 -14.92 19.86 -29.47
N GLY A 394 -15.78 19.75 -28.47
CA GLY A 394 -16.29 18.50 -27.90
C GLY A 394 -15.29 17.85 -26.91
N PRO A 395 -15.51 16.57 -26.56
CA PRO A 395 -14.68 15.89 -25.58
C PRO A 395 -13.20 15.89 -25.97
N ARG A 396 -12.31 16.17 -25.01
CA ARG A 396 -10.86 16.18 -25.26
C ARG A 396 -10.41 14.82 -25.75
N ALA A 397 -9.83 14.79 -26.95
CA ALA A 397 -9.38 13.54 -27.56
C ALA A 397 -8.24 12.95 -26.71
N VAL A 398 -8.43 11.74 -26.20
CA VAL A 398 -7.35 10.97 -25.58
C VAL A 398 -6.16 10.93 -26.53
N ALA A 399 -5.06 11.55 -26.12
CA ALA A 399 -3.79 11.35 -26.78
C ALA A 399 -3.50 9.85 -26.67
N ALA A 400 -3.65 9.11 -27.77
CA ALA A 400 -3.18 7.75 -27.83
C ALA A 400 -1.69 7.82 -27.49
N HIS A 401 -1.34 7.42 -26.26
CA HIS A 401 0.02 7.08 -25.91
C HIS A 401 0.45 6.07 -26.97
N THR A 402 1.23 6.52 -27.95
CA THR A 402 1.81 5.65 -28.94
C THR A 402 2.79 4.79 -28.18
N VAL A 403 2.30 3.66 -27.64
CA VAL A 403 3.11 2.55 -27.17
C VAL A 403 4.15 2.34 -28.27
N PRO A 404 5.46 2.44 -27.97
CA PRO A 404 6.47 2.15 -28.96
C PRO A 404 6.19 0.73 -29.45
N GLU A 405 5.76 0.60 -30.71
CA GLU A 405 5.53 -0.72 -31.29
C GLU A 405 6.79 -1.56 -31.03
N PRO A 406 6.67 -2.78 -30.48
CA PRO A 406 7.83 -3.64 -30.32
C PRO A 406 8.46 -3.74 -31.71
N ARG A 407 9.76 -3.42 -31.80
CA ARG A 407 10.51 -3.35 -33.05
C ARG A 407 10.41 -4.69 -33.81
N LEU A 408 9.34 -4.87 -34.59
CA LEU A 408 9.12 -6.01 -35.49
C LEU A 408 10.13 -6.03 -36.65
N SER A 409 10.98 -4.99 -36.74
CA SER A 409 12.12 -4.88 -37.65
C SER A 409 13.15 -6.02 -37.52
N PHE A 410 13.15 -6.80 -36.43
CA PHE A 410 14.07 -7.94 -36.28
C PHE A 410 13.56 -9.28 -36.86
N PHE A 411 12.25 -9.42 -37.14
CA PHE A 411 11.70 -10.71 -37.63
C PHE A 411 11.59 -10.83 -39.15
N LEU A 412 11.77 -9.76 -39.92
CA LEU A 412 11.74 -9.85 -41.39
C LEU A 412 13.08 -10.23 -42.05
N TRP A 413 14.20 -10.18 -41.31
CA TRP A 413 15.52 -10.48 -41.88
C TRP A 413 15.95 -11.94 -41.76
N THR A 414 15.42 -12.70 -40.79
CA THR A 414 15.79 -14.11 -40.59
C THR A 414 15.09 -15.07 -41.57
N THR A 415 13.92 -14.70 -42.11
CA THR A 415 13.20 -15.54 -43.09
C THR A 415 13.74 -15.42 -44.51
N LEU A 416 14.47 -14.35 -44.86
CA LEU A 416 15.06 -14.18 -46.20
C LEU A 416 16.43 -14.88 -46.37
N MET A 417 17.17 -15.13 -45.29
CA MET A 417 18.48 -15.83 -45.36
C MET A 417 18.36 -17.36 -45.33
N LEU A 418 17.23 -17.92 -44.90
CA LEU A 418 16.98 -19.37 -44.91
C LEU A 418 16.56 -19.93 -46.27
N ARG A 419 16.27 -19.08 -47.29
CA ARG A 419 16.01 -19.53 -48.68
C ARG A 419 17.21 -19.47 -49.62
N ALA A 420 18.35 -18.91 -49.20
CA ALA A 420 19.55 -18.82 -50.05
C ALA A 420 20.51 -20.02 -49.91
N GLY A 421 20.34 -20.87 -48.89
CA GLY A 421 21.27 -21.97 -48.56
C GLY A 421 21.06 -23.30 -49.30
N TRP A 422 19.98 -23.46 -50.09
CA TRP A 422 19.67 -24.74 -50.75
C TRP A 422 19.86 -24.64 -52.28
N ARG A 423 21.12 -24.59 -52.72
CA ARG A 423 21.49 -25.00 -54.09
C ARG A 423 22.47 -26.17 -54.00
N ARG A 424 21.97 -27.37 -54.31
CA ARG A 424 22.77 -28.60 -54.43
C ARG A 424 23.73 -28.50 -55.63
N PRO A 425 24.98 -28.97 -55.53
CA PRO A 425 25.86 -29.06 -56.71
C PRO A 425 25.44 -30.23 -57.62
N PRO A 426 25.67 -30.12 -58.94
CA PRO A 426 25.28 -31.15 -59.89
C PRO A 426 26.21 -32.36 -59.82
N ARG A 427 25.61 -33.56 -59.91
CA ARG A 427 26.32 -34.84 -60.06
C ARG A 427 26.99 -34.91 -61.43
N ARG A 428 28.27 -35.30 -61.46
CA ARG A 428 28.89 -36.08 -62.53
C ARG A 428 29.71 -37.19 -61.92
#